data_AF-A0A961CWH1-F1
#
_entry.id   AF-A0A961CWH1-F1
#
_cell.length_a   1.000
_cell.length_b   1.000
_cell.length_c   1.000
_cell.angle_alpha   90.00
_cell.angle_beta   90.00
_cell.angle_gamma   90.00
#
_symmetry.space_group_name_H-M   'P 1'
#
loop_
_entity.id
_entity.type
_entity.pdbx_description
1 polymer ?
#
loop_
_entity_poly.entity_id
_entity_poly.type
_entity_poly.pdbx_seq_one_letter_code
_entity_poly.pdbx_strand_id
1 'polypeptide(L)'
;AGDGHPRVVLAAGDLPFAHHLDDLAGLVQAPVPQDAVLVVPDRHLEGTNVVSFPSGAPLRLAFGPDSYRRHLQGAERTQLPVVEIHDEALGWDVDTPADLQPPRHLGALPLAPAPAPSGPRADSPECADATVDECVTKERCR
;
A
#
# COMPACT_ATOMS: atom_id res chain seq x y z
N ALA A 1 -4.51 -34.86 -1.15
CA ALA A 1 -3.74 -33.75 -0.54
C ALA A 1 -3.96 -32.54 -1.41
N GLY A 2 -4.26 -31.37 -0.84
CA GLY A 2 -4.38 -30.15 -1.64
C GLY A 2 -3.02 -29.78 -2.22
N ASP A 3 -2.99 -29.31 -3.46
CA ASP A 3 -1.76 -28.87 -4.13
C ASP A 3 -1.27 -27.59 -3.41
N GLY A 4 -0.44 -27.74 -2.40
CA GLY A 4 0.05 -26.63 -1.59
C GLY A 4 0.86 -25.66 -2.46
N HIS A 5 0.65 -24.36 -2.27
CA HIS A 5 1.51 -23.35 -2.89
C HIS A 5 2.89 -23.37 -2.22
N PRO A 6 4.01 -23.34 -2.97
CA PRO A 6 5.35 -23.44 -2.39
C PRO A 6 5.76 -22.18 -1.62
N ARG A 7 5.07 -21.06 -1.85
CA ARG A 7 5.41 -19.74 -1.33
C ARG A 7 4.15 -18.97 -0.99
N VAL A 8 4.26 -18.12 0.02
CA VAL A 8 3.24 -17.16 0.45
C VAL A 8 3.83 -15.76 0.32
N VAL A 9 3.02 -14.81 -0.18
CA VAL A 9 3.33 -13.38 -0.18
C VAL A 9 2.22 -12.68 0.60
N LEU A 10 2.59 -11.87 1.59
CA LEU A 10 1.68 -10.95 2.25
C LEU A 10 2.12 -9.54 1.91
N ALA A 11 1.18 -8.73 1.45
CA ALA A 11 1.38 -7.33 1.14
C ALA A 11 0.38 -6.48 1.92
N ALA A 12 0.82 -5.29 2.35
CA ALA A 12 -0.05 -4.25 2.88
C ALA A 12 -1.09 -3.85 1.82
N GLY A 13 -2.29 -3.49 2.27
CA GLY A 13 -3.44 -3.26 1.39
C GLY A 13 -3.46 -1.88 0.73
N ASP A 14 -2.56 -1.00 1.15
CA ASP A 14 -2.51 0.42 0.84
C ASP A 14 -1.22 0.78 0.07
N LEU A 15 -0.73 -0.16 -0.75
CA LEU A 15 0.42 0.02 -1.64
C LEU A 15 -0.04 0.39 -3.07
N PRO A 16 -0.29 1.68 -3.37
CA PRO A 16 -0.84 2.12 -4.66
C PRO A 16 0.06 1.80 -5.87
N PHE A 17 1.37 1.61 -5.65
CA PHE A 17 2.37 1.36 -6.69
C PHE A 17 2.84 -0.10 -6.76
N ALA A 18 2.16 -1.02 -6.07
CA ALA A 18 2.52 -2.44 -6.07
C ALA A 18 2.19 -3.14 -7.39
N HIS A 19 3.05 -2.98 -8.39
CA HIS A 19 2.88 -3.57 -9.73
C HIS A 19 3.55 -4.94 -9.90
N HIS A 20 4.54 -5.29 -9.06
CA HIS A 20 5.44 -6.44 -9.28
C HIS A 20 5.54 -7.37 -8.06
N LEU A 21 4.40 -7.71 -7.44
CA LEU A 21 4.37 -8.67 -6.33
C LEU A 21 4.64 -10.13 -6.78
N ASP A 22 4.50 -10.41 -8.06
CA ASP A 22 4.74 -11.70 -8.69
C ASP A 22 6.24 -12.01 -8.90
N ASP A 23 7.09 -10.98 -8.97
CA ASP A 23 8.55 -11.11 -9.15
C ASP A 23 9.35 -10.24 -8.18
N LEU A 24 9.16 -10.47 -6.88
CA LEU A 24 9.95 -9.78 -5.85
C LEU A 24 11.46 -10.08 -5.96
N ALA A 25 11.84 -11.29 -6.40
CA ALA A 25 13.25 -11.66 -6.54
C ALA A 25 13.94 -10.87 -7.66
N GLY A 26 13.21 -10.49 -8.71
CA GLY A 26 13.71 -9.64 -9.80
C GLY A 26 14.00 -8.20 -9.39
N LEU A 27 13.52 -7.74 -8.23
CA LEU A 27 13.78 -6.39 -7.71
C LEU A 27 15.20 -6.21 -7.15
N VAL A 28 15.94 -7.30 -6.94
CA VAL A 28 17.33 -7.26 -6.47
C VAL A 28 18.30 -7.75 -7.54
N GLN A 29 19.48 -7.15 -7.59
CA GLN A 29 20.51 -7.50 -8.59
C GLN A 29 21.19 -8.84 -8.30
N ALA A 30 21.24 -9.24 -7.03
CA ALA A 30 21.89 -10.47 -6.61
C ALA A 30 20.94 -11.67 -6.75
N PRO A 31 21.44 -12.87 -7.09
CA PRO A 31 20.61 -14.07 -7.10
C PRO A 31 19.98 -14.33 -5.73
N VAL A 32 18.66 -14.54 -5.71
CA VAL A 32 17.89 -14.85 -4.51
C VAL A 32 17.62 -16.36 -4.43
N PRO A 33 18.02 -17.04 -3.34
CA PRO A 33 17.67 -18.43 -3.11
C PRO A 33 16.15 -18.65 -3.13
N GLN A 34 15.69 -19.77 -3.67
CA GLN A 34 14.26 -20.07 -3.73
C GLN A 34 13.62 -20.24 -2.35
N ASP A 35 14.38 -20.63 -1.33
CA ASP A 35 13.89 -20.78 0.04
C ASP A 35 14.02 -19.50 0.87
N ALA A 36 14.51 -18.40 0.29
CA ALA A 36 14.73 -17.16 1.02
C ALA A 36 13.43 -16.54 1.53
N VAL A 37 13.52 -15.91 2.70
CA VAL A 37 12.52 -14.98 3.21
C VAL A 37 12.85 -13.60 2.67
N LEU A 38 11.91 -13.00 1.95
CA LEU A 38 12.04 -11.65 1.41
C LEU A 38 11.25 -10.69 2.29
N VAL A 39 11.87 -9.58 2.66
CA VAL A 39 11.26 -8.53 3.48
C VAL A 39 11.40 -7.21 2.74
N VAL A 40 10.27 -6.58 2.43
CA VAL A 40 10.19 -5.24 1.87
C VAL A 40 9.71 -4.30 2.99
N PRO A 41 10.58 -3.43 3.54
CA PRO A 41 10.17 -2.46 4.54
C PRO A 41 9.32 -1.34 3.92
N ASP A 42 8.69 -0.53 4.79
CA ASP A 42 8.20 0.78 4.40
C ASP A 42 9.37 1.75 4.09
N ARG A 43 9.05 2.94 3.56
CA ARG A 43 10.03 4.00 3.27
C ARG A 43 10.72 4.58 4.51
N HIS A 44 10.18 4.33 5.70
CA HIS A 44 10.69 4.84 6.98
C HIS A 44 11.58 3.83 7.71
N LEU A 45 11.64 2.58 7.25
CA LEU A 45 12.31 1.46 7.89
C LEU A 45 11.78 1.18 9.31
N GLU A 46 10.48 1.39 9.52
CA GLU A 46 9.80 1.13 10.79
C GLU A 46 8.77 0.00 10.62
N GLY A 47 8.01 0.04 9.53
CA GLY A 47 7.00 -0.93 9.11
C GLY A 47 7.49 -1.95 8.08
N THR A 48 6.62 -2.90 7.74
CA THR A 48 6.88 -3.89 6.70
C THR A 48 5.71 -3.93 5.73
N ASN A 49 5.99 -3.61 4.48
CA ASN A 49 4.98 -3.52 3.44
C ASN A 49 4.74 -4.87 2.77
N VAL A 50 5.80 -5.67 2.54
CA VAL A 50 5.66 -6.99 1.93
C VAL A 50 6.58 -8.00 2.62
N VAL A 51 6.06 -9.21 2.85
CA VAL A 51 6.86 -10.37 3.29
C VAL A 51 6.54 -11.56 2.40
N SER A 52 7.57 -12.21 1.88
CA SER A 52 7.45 -13.40 1.03
C SER A 52 8.32 -14.53 1.59
N PHE A 53 7.77 -15.74 1.69
CA PHE A 53 8.47 -16.86 2.33
C PHE A 53 7.92 -18.22 1.88
N PRO A 54 8.70 -19.31 2.01
CA PRO A 54 8.21 -20.66 1.74
C PRO A 54 7.00 -20.99 2.63
N SER A 55 5.96 -21.60 2.08
CA SER A 55 4.70 -21.85 2.81
C SER A 55 4.84 -22.75 4.05
N GLY A 56 5.90 -23.58 4.10
CA GLY A 56 6.23 -24.40 5.26
C GLY A 56 7.20 -23.75 6.27
N ALA A 57 7.67 -22.53 6.02
CA ALA A 57 8.61 -21.87 6.90
C ALA A 57 7.93 -21.48 8.23
N PRO A 58 8.59 -21.67 9.39
CA PRO A 58 8.03 -21.33 10.70
C PRO A 58 8.14 -19.82 11.01
N LEU A 59 7.86 -18.97 10.02
CA LEU A 59 7.92 -17.51 10.16
C LEU A 59 6.69 -17.00 10.91
N ARG A 60 6.91 -16.24 11.99
CA ARG A 60 5.84 -15.53 12.70
C ARG A 60 5.77 -14.08 12.23
N LEU A 61 4.63 -13.72 11.66
CA LEU A 61 4.34 -12.36 11.23
C LEU A 61 3.90 -11.51 12.44
N ALA A 62 4.36 -10.27 12.49
CA ALA A 62 4.14 -9.33 13.58
C ALA A 62 4.11 -7.88 13.05
N PHE A 63 3.07 -7.54 12.28
CA PHE A 63 2.81 -6.21 11.74
C PHE A 63 2.51 -5.15 12.82
N GLY A 64 2.59 -3.88 12.43
CA GLY A 64 2.43 -2.71 13.30
C GLY A 64 3.77 -2.02 13.60
N PRO A 65 3.83 -1.14 14.61
CA PRO A 65 5.04 -0.40 14.92
C PRO A 65 6.25 -1.31 15.14
N ASP A 66 7.39 -0.94 14.54
CA ASP A 66 8.66 -1.68 14.56
C ASP A 66 8.57 -3.09 13.93
N SER A 67 7.59 -3.34 13.05
CA SER A 67 7.43 -4.66 12.43
C SER A 67 8.61 -5.06 11.59
N TYR A 68 9.32 -4.12 10.96
CA TYR A 68 10.50 -4.41 10.15
C TYR A 68 11.55 -5.19 10.95
N ARG A 69 11.97 -4.64 12.09
CA ARG A 69 12.96 -5.29 12.96
C ARG A 69 12.44 -6.62 13.49
N ARG A 70 11.16 -6.70 13.87
CA ARG A 70 10.55 -7.95 14.36
C ARG A 70 10.53 -9.04 13.28
N HIS A 71 10.24 -8.68 12.03
CA HIS A 71 10.23 -9.61 10.91
C HIS A 71 11.63 -10.09 10.57
N LEU A 72 12.64 -9.21 10.55
CA LEU A 72 14.04 -9.63 10.36
C LEU A 72 14.49 -10.62 11.42
N GLN A 73 14.27 -10.31 12.70
CA GLN A 73 14.59 -11.23 13.80
C GLN A 73 13.79 -12.54 13.71
N GLY A 74 12.55 -12.47 13.25
CA GLY A 74 11.70 -13.64 12.99
C GLY A 74 12.27 -14.52 11.88
N ALA A 75 12.71 -13.91 10.79
CA ALA A 75 13.25 -14.56 9.62
C ALA A 75 14.62 -15.20 9.92
N GLU A 76 15.51 -14.51 10.64
CA GLU A 76 16.79 -15.06 11.07
C GLU A 76 16.63 -16.36 11.88
N ARG A 77 15.61 -16.44 12.74
CA ARG A 77 15.31 -17.66 13.53
C ARG A 77 14.86 -18.85 12.69
N THR A 78 14.44 -18.64 11.44
CA THR A 78 14.10 -19.74 10.53
C THR A 78 15.34 -20.44 9.97
N GLN A 79 16.52 -19.84 10.11
CA GLN A 79 17.79 -20.30 9.50
C GLN A 79 17.74 -20.38 7.97
N LEU A 80 16.75 -19.75 7.34
CA LEU A 80 16.68 -19.54 5.90
C LEU A 80 17.44 -18.27 5.53
N PRO A 81 17.91 -18.14 4.27
CA PRO A 81 18.43 -16.87 3.78
C PRO A 81 17.38 -15.76 3.92
N VAL A 82 17.81 -14.59 4.40
CA VAL A 82 16.95 -13.40 4.50
C VAL A 82 17.45 -12.37 3.51
N VAL A 83 16.55 -11.84 2.69
CA VAL A 83 16.84 -10.80 1.71
C VAL A 83 15.94 -9.61 1.97
N GLU A 84 16.58 -8.47 2.21
CA GLU A 84 15.91 -7.19 2.36
C GLU A 84 15.84 -6.53 0.98
N ILE A 85 14.64 -6.13 0.59
CA ILE A 85 14.39 -5.53 -0.72
C ILE A 85 13.95 -4.10 -0.48
N HIS A 86 14.82 -3.15 -0.82
CA HIS A 86 14.49 -1.73 -0.77
C HIS A 86 14.00 -1.30 -2.14
N ASP A 87 12.68 -1.22 -2.28
CA ASP A 87 12.00 -0.78 -3.50
C ASP A 87 11.14 0.45 -3.19
N GLU A 88 11.29 1.52 -3.98
CA GLU A 88 10.61 2.79 -3.70
C GLU A 88 9.10 2.71 -3.94
N ALA A 89 8.63 1.86 -4.86
CA ALA A 89 7.21 1.70 -5.16
C ALA A 89 6.52 0.86 -4.07
N LEU A 90 7.12 -0.26 -3.68
CA LEU A 90 6.60 -1.13 -2.62
C LEU A 90 6.83 -0.55 -1.22
N GLY A 91 7.79 0.35 -1.04
CA GLY A 91 8.01 1.08 0.20
C GLY A 91 7.02 2.22 0.45
N TRP A 92 6.18 2.57 -0.54
CA TRP A 92 5.23 3.68 -0.45
C TRP A 92 3.82 3.20 -0.07
N ASP A 93 3.58 3.04 1.22
CA ASP A 93 2.27 2.90 1.87
C ASP A 93 1.60 4.27 2.15
N VAL A 94 0.29 4.28 2.34
CA VAL A 94 -0.51 5.53 2.46
C VAL A 94 -1.21 5.57 3.81
N ASP A 95 -0.51 6.11 4.81
CA ASP A 95 -1.02 6.24 6.19
C ASP A 95 -1.54 7.64 6.51
N THR A 96 -0.90 8.67 5.94
CA THR A 96 -1.14 10.07 6.26
C THR A 96 -1.54 10.87 5.02
N PRO A 97 -2.19 12.04 5.18
CA PRO A 97 -2.51 12.90 4.05
C PRO A 97 -1.30 13.35 3.21
N ALA A 98 -0.11 13.41 3.81
CA ALA A 98 1.11 13.78 3.10
C ALA A 98 1.51 12.73 2.04
N ASP A 99 1.14 11.47 2.27
CA ASP A 99 1.49 10.34 1.40
C ASP A 99 0.70 10.34 0.09
N LEU A 100 -0.30 11.22 -0.01
CA LEU A 100 -1.03 11.51 -1.25
C LEU A 100 -0.21 12.33 -2.27
N GLN A 101 1.01 12.73 -1.91
CA GLN A 101 1.93 13.48 -2.77
C GLN A 101 3.21 12.68 -3.04
N PRO A 102 3.15 11.61 -3.84
CA PRO A 102 4.29 10.78 -4.15
C PRO A 102 5.35 11.53 -4.99
N PRO A 103 6.62 11.10 -4.94
CA PRO A 103 7.64 11.53 -5.88
C PRO A 103 7.19 11.33 -7.33
N ARG A 104 7.51 12.29 -8.20
CA ARG A 104 7.03 12.31 -9.59
C ARG A 104 7.37 11.06 -10.40
N HIS A 105 8.48 10.39 -10.07
CA HIS A 105 8.94 9.21 -10.79
C HIS A 105 8.15 7.94 -10.46
N LEU A 106 7.43 7.90 -9.32
CA LEU A 106 6.47 6.82 -9.03
C LEU A 106 5.15 7.01 -9.79
N GLY A 107 4.93 8.19 -10.38
CA GLY A 107 3.71 8.53 -11.11
C GLY A 107 2.64 9.14 -10.21
N ALA A 108 1.41 9.15 -10.71
CA ALA A 108 0.26 9.65 -9.97
C ALA A 108 -0.42 8.49 -9.24
N LEU A 109 -0.97 8.75 -8.05
CA LEU A 109 -1.81 7.78 -7.36
C LEU A 109 -3.01 7.42 -8.24
N PRO A 110 -3.40 6.13 -8.29
CA PRO A 110 -4.61 5.69 -8.97
C PRO A 110 -5.83 6.06 -8.12
N LEU A 111 -6.09 7.36 -7.99
CA LEU A 111 -7.28 7.86 -7.33
C LEU A 111 -8.46 7.63 -8.24
N ALA A 112 -9.50 6.97 -7.72
CA ALA A 112 -10.79 6.99 -8.37
C ALA A 112 -11.19 8.45 -8.62
N PRO A 113 -11.84 8.77 -9.75
CA PRO A 113 -12.37 10.11 -9.95
C PRO A 113 -13.22 10.47 -8.73
N ALA A 114 -13.06 11.71 -8.24
CA ALA A 114 -13.84 12.18 -7.10
C ALA A 114 -15.31 11.84 -7.34
N PRO A 115 -16.03 11.29 -6.35
CA PRO A 115 -17.46 11.07 -6.50
C PRO A 115 -18.06 12.40 -6.93
N ALA A 116 -18.93 12.37 -7.95
CA ALA A 116 -19.63 13.56 -8.41
C ALA A 116 -20.16 14.31 -7.17
N PRO A 117 -20.03 15.64 -7.10
CA PRO A 117 -20.44 16.38 -5.91
C PRO A 117 -21.86 15.93 -5.57
N SER A 118 -22.03 15.30 -4.42
CA SER A 118 -23.36 15.04 -3.91
C SER A 118 -24.02 16.40 -3.85
N GLY A 119 -25.11 16.59 -4.61
CA GLY A 119 -25.89 17.81 -4.57
C GLY A 119 -26.19 18.22 -3.13
N PRO A 120 -26.59 19.48 -2.89
CA PRO A 120 -26.73 20.01 -1.54
C PRO A 120 -27.49 19.02 -0.65
N ARG A 121 -26.88 18.61 0.47
CA ARG A 121 -27.55 17.78 1.46
C ARG A 121 -28.80 18.54 1.89
N ALA A 122 -29.97 17.90 1.81
CA ALA A 122 -31.27 18.50 2.11
C ALA A 122 -31.47 18.92 3.59
N ASP A 123 -30.43 18.80 4.43
CA ASP A 123 -30.47 19.13 5.86
C ASP A 123 -29.84 20.49 6.21
N SER A 124 -29.53 21.34 5.22
CA SER A 124 -29.25 22.76 5.48
C SER A 124 -30.58 23.52 5.57
N PRO A 125 -30.84 24.32 6.64
CA PRO A 125 -32.13 25.02 6.84
C PRO A 125 -32.31 26.24 5.91
N GLU A 126 -31.60 26.31 4.78
CA GLU A 126 -31.50 27.50 3.93
C GLU A 126 -32.07 27.26 2.52
N CYS A 127 -33.07 26.40 2.39
CA CYS A 127 -33.79 26.16 1.12
C CYS A 127 -35.31 26.11 1.29
N ALA A 128 -35.87 26.85 2.25
CA ALA A 128 -37.32 26.89 2.41
C ALA A 128 -38.04 27.90 1.48
N ASP A 129 -37.35 28.79 0.75
CA ASP A 129 -38.07 29.89 0.09
C ASP A 129 -37.51 30.42 -1.25
N ALA A 130 -36.66 29.67 -1.96
CA ALA A 130 -36.22 30.08 -3.29
C ALA A 130 -36.95 29.28 -4.38
N THR A 131 -37.86 29.93 -5.12
CA THR A 131 -38.44 29.36 -6.34
C THR A 131 -37.38 29.21 -7.43
N VAL A 132 -37.48 28.11 -8.19
CA VAL A 132 -36.56 27.59 -9.23
C VAL A 132 -36.07 28.60 -10.29
N ASP A 133 -36.69 29.78 -10.39
CA ASP A 133 -36.34 30.84 -11.35
C ASP A 133 -35.13 31.70 -10.92
N GLU A 134 -34.82 31.78 -9.62
CA GLU A 134 -33.74 32.66 -9.12
C GLU A 134 -32.32 32.05 -9.18
N CYS A 135 -32.21 30.74 -9.43
CA CYS A 135 -30.92 30.04 -9.32
C CYS A 135 -30.11 30.00 -10.62
N VAL A 136 -30.72 30.34 -11.76
CA VAL A 136 -30.07 30.23 -13.09
C VAL A 136 -29.37 31.54 -13.53
N THR A 137 -29.57 32.66 -12.84
CA THR A 137 -29.14 34.00 -13.34
C THR A 137 -27.93 34.64 -12.65
N LYS A 138 -27.21 33.95 -11.76
CA LYS A 138 -25.93 34.47 -11.23
C LYS A 138 -24.72 33.64 -11.66
N GLU A 139 -24.58 33.52 -12.98
CA GLU A 139 -23.26 33.44 -13.61
C GLU A 139 -22.42 34.68 -13.23
N ARG A 140 -21.14 34.46 -12.90
CA ARG A 140 -20.06 35.44 -12.63
C ARG A 140 -20.05 36.13 -11.26
N CYS A 141 -19.23 35.59 -10.37
CA CYS A 141 -18.26 36.38 -9.62
C CYS A 141 -16.94 35.62 -9.51
N ARG A 142 -15.92 36.17 -10.19
CA ARG A 142 -14.45 36.00 -10.06
C ARG A 142 -13.87 34.70 -9.54
#